data_AF-A0A3L7MW25-F1
#
_entry.id   AF-A0A3L7MW25-F1
#
_cell.length_a   1.000
_cell.length_b   1.000
_cell.length_c   1.000
_cell.angle_alpha   90.00
_cell.angle_beta   90.00
_cell.angle_gamma   90.00
#
_symmetry.space_group_name_H-M   'P 1'
#
loop_
_entity.id
_entity.type
_entity.pdbx_description
1 polymer ?
#
loop_
_entity_poly.entity_id
_entity_poly.type
_entity_poly.pdbx_seq_one_letter_code
_entity_poly.pdbx_strand_id
1 'polypeptide(L)'
;MDLRAAVAEAGGVGAAGVVDIDRGSAAQAPSSNEERIIKRVDATIVASQRTQARARCPRVSRYLVAMNSASETPVPNSTTPASTESARGILCPYCALVQAPATECSGCGGCFDAWSLKATQDDMGAWYVRDSKRPHFVGFSHEALVAAIRAGEFSMNTLMRGPTTRQFWSTARRTPGIAHYFGRCFACQAPVQESAPQCKSCGAEPTAVADRNFLGLPAVERIAPPTDAKPDFSAFIDDSGLLIALVAPVLQSVAASKPPRLPSQIVPNGATVVVRSDAAPVPAPPFVPLQDSTHRSALTPLHHGLAARAKKLERTNRLLLGVATISFVAAVGAVLVSFGQAEGHRREVELKVSEAVRSVRSEFERKPVVVTPPRAELPPMPEPIGSNAPPKMNTP
;
A
#
# COMPACT_ATOMS: atom_id res chain seq x y z
N MET A 1 8.81 22.00 68.45
CA MET A 1 7.49 21.41 68.10
C MET A 1 7.75 20.32 67.08
N ASP A 2 8.56 19.31 67.39
CA ASP A 2 8.30 18.15 68.27
C ASP A 2 7.00 17.41 67.94
N LEU A 3 7.13 16.26 67.26
CA LEU A 3 6.55 15.00 67.75
C LEU A 3 7.13 13.80 66.96
N ARG A 4 8.03 13.09 67.66
CA ARG A 4 8.43 11.70 67.43
C ARG A 4 7.43 10.77 68.13
N ALA A 5 7.10 9.63 67.52
CA ALA A 5 6.65 8.36 68.13
C ALA A 5 6.50 7.33 66.99
N ALA A 6 6.81 6.04 67.07
CA ALA A 6 7.23 5.18 68.17
C ALA A 6 8.02 3.98 67.62
N VAL A 7 8.92 3.46 68.46
CA VAL A 7 9.59 2.16 68.37
C VAL A 7 8.86 1.22 69.33
N ALA A 8 8.68 -0.05 68.94
CA ALA A 8 8.42 -1.14 69.89
C ALA A 8 9.06 -2.45 69.39
N GLU A 9 9.89 -3.03 70.25
CA GLU A 9 10.65 -4.27 70.12
C GLU A 9 9.81 -5.51 70.44
N ALA A 10 10.22 -6.66 69.87
CA ALA A 10 10.37 -8.00 70.48
C ALA A 10 10.62 -8.98 69.32
N GLY A 11 11.67 -9.81 69.24
CA GLY A 11 12.30 -10.59 70.30
C GLY A 11 11.78 -12.03 70.19
N GLY A 12 12.52 -12.93 69.53
CA GLY A 12 12.13 -14.34 69.39
C GLY A 12 13.18 -15.19 68.67
N VAL A 13 14.04 -15.83 69.47
CA VAL A 13 15.10 -16.77 69.06
C VAL A 13 14.55 -18.20 69.10
N GLY A 14 14.88 -18.99 68.07
CA GLY A 14 15.16 -20.43 68.22
C GLY A 14 14.10 -21.40 67.67
N ALA A 15 14.47 -22.16 66.65
CA ALA A 15 14.47 -23.63 66.69
C ALA A 15 14.98 -24.20 65.35
N ALA A 16 15.94 -25.12 65.45
CA ALA A 16 16.43 -25.94 64.36
C ALA A 16 15.33 -26.88 63.84
N GLY A 17 15.23 -26.98 62.51
CA GLY A 17 14.38 -27.92 61.80
C GLY A 17 15.09 -28.41 60.54
N VAL A 18 15.38 -29.71 60.52
CA VAL A 18 16.02 -30.48 59.47
C VAL A 18 14.96 -30.87 58.41
N VAL A 19 15.41 -31.19 57.18
CA VAL A 19 14.71 -31.85 56.05
C VAL A 19 13.74 -30.90 55.29
N ASP A 20 13.66 -30.79 53.96
CA ASP A 20 13.88 -31.74 52.87
C ASP A 20 14.18 -31.00 51.56
N ILE A 21 15.00 -31.62 50.69
CA ILE A 21 15.32 -31.13 49.36
C ILE A 21 14.33 -31.78 48.39
N ASP A 22 13.32 -31.03 47.97
CA ASP A 22 12.50 -31.40 46.80
C ASP A 22 12.61 -30.30 45.74
N ARG A 23 13.49 -30.54 44.77
CA ARG A 23 13.87 -29.62 43.71
C ARG A 23 12.97 -29.83 42.50
N GLY A 24 11.71 -29.42 42.62
CA GLY A 24 10.83 -29.18 41.47
C GLY A 24 11.15 -27.82 40.85
N SER A 25 11.81 -27.82 39.69
CA SER A 25 12.15 -26.62 38.91
C SER A 25 10.89 -25.96 38.35
N ALA A 26 10.23 -25.13 39.16
CA ALA A 26 9.20 -24.22 38.70
C ALA A 26 9.88 -23.02 38.03
N ALA A 27 9.68 -22.87 36.73
CA ALA A 27 10.11 -21.71 35.96
C ALA A 27 9.57 -20.43 36.62
N GLN A 28 10.47 -19.68 37.23
CA GLN A 28 10.15 -18.44 37.93
C GLN A 28 9.65 -17.43 36.90
N ALA A 29 8.38 -17.04 37.03
CA ALA A 29 7.76 -16.06 36.13
C ALA A 29 8.61 -14.78 36.11
N PRO A 30 8.86 -14.19 34.93
CA PRO A 30 9.69 -13.00 34.82
C PRO A 30 9.09 -11.90 35.69
N SER A 31 9.95 -11.23 36.45
CA SER A 31 9.53 -10.13 37.29
C SER A 31 8.85 -9.04 36.43
N SER A 32 7.86 -8.34 36.97
CA SER A 32 7.06 -7.35 36.20
C SER A 32 7.89 -6.25 35.51
N ASN A 33 9.15 -6.08 35.94
CA ASN A 33 10.11 -5.17 35.34
C ASN A 33 10.77 -5.78 34.08
N GLU A 34 11.09 -7.07 34.07
CA GLU A 34 11.62 -7.77 32.90
C GLU A 34 10.58 -7.85 31.78
N GLU A 35 9.32 -8.10 32.12
CA GLU A 35 8.23 -8.10 31.13
C GLU A 35 8.05 -6.71 30.48
N ARG A 36 8.31 -5.64 31.24
CA ARG A 36 8.25 -4.25 30.75
C ARG A 36 9.47 -3.90 29.87
N ILE A 37 10.63 -4.49 30.15
CA ILE A 37 11.85 -4.33 29.33
C ILE A 37 11.70 -5.11 28.01
N ILE A 38 11.24 -6.36 28.06
CA ILE A 38 10.99 -7.18 26.86
C ILE A 38 9.98 -6.50 25.93
N LYS A 39 8.86 -6.00 26.47
CA LYS A 39 7.86 -5.24 25.69
C LYS A 39 8.43 -3.95 25.07
N ARG A 40 9.40 -3.29 25.70
CA ARG A 40 10.06 -2.09 25.14
C ARG A 40 11.08 -2.43 24.06
N VAL A 41 11.83 -3.52 24.22
CA VAL A 41 12.80 -3.99 23.22
C VAL A 41 12.05 -4.45 21.96
N ASP A 42 10.97 -5.21 22.10
CA ASP A 42 10.14 -5.64 20.97
C ASP A 42 9.49 -4.44 20.25
N ALA A 43 8.99 -3.45 21.00
CA ALA A 43 8.45 -2.22 20.40
C ALA A 43 9.51 -1.42 19.62
N THR A 44 10.77 -1.44 20.08
CA THR A 44 11.89 -0.74 19.41
C THR A 44 12.37 -1.49 18.18
N ILE A 45 12.40 -2.83 18.22
CA ILE A 45 12.73 -3.69 17.07
C ILE A 45 11.64 -3.56 15.99
N VAL A 46 10.36 -3.59 16.38
CA VAL A 46 9.22 -3.38 15.45
C VAL A 46 9.21 -1.95 14.87
N ALA A 47 9.57 -0.94 15.68
CA ALA A 47 9.71 0.43 15.19
C ALA A 47 10.86 0.57 14.18
N SER A 48 12.03 -0.05 14.46
CA SER A 48 13.19 -0.06 13.56
C SER A 48 12.90 -0.79 12.24
N GLN A 49 12.18 -1.92 12.29
CA GLN A 49 11.71 -2.63 11.10
C GLN A 49 10.70 -1.79 10.28
N ARG A 50 9.86 -0.97 10.93
CA ARG A 50 8.96 -0.03 10.25
C ARG A 50 9.71 1.11 9.56
N THR A 51 10.81 1.61 10.11
CA THR A 51 11.64 2.64 9.48
C THR A 51 12.45 2.08 8.30
N GLN A 52 12.99 0.87 8.41
CA GLN A 52 13.70 0.20 7.31
C GLN A 52 12.78 -0.22 6.17
N ALA A 53 11.51 -0.53 6.43
CA ALA A 53 10.52 -0.80 5.39
C ALA A 53 10.14 0.47 4.58
N ARG A 54 10.24 1.66 5.18
CA ARG A 54 9.95 2.95 4.50
C ARG A 54 11.07 3.46 3.58
N ALA A 55 12.30 2.94 3.73
CA ALA A 55 13.46 3.36 2.95
C ALA A 55 13.70 2.52 1.67
N ARG A 56 12.91 1.47 1.45
CA ARG A 56 12.86 0.74 0.18
C ARG A 56 12.24 1.69 -0.86
N CYS A 57 12.81 1.78 -2.08
CA CYS A 57 12.31 2.56 -3.24
C CYS A 57 10.82 2.85 -3.11
N PRO A 58 10.35 4.12 -3.22
CA PRO A 58 9.04 4.59 -2.75
C PRO A 58 7.90 3.74 -3.32
N ARG A 59 7.66 2.61 -2.64
CA ARG A 59 6.75 1.55 -3.05
C ARG A 59 5.38 2.02 -2.60
N VAL A 60 4.58 2.42 -3.59
CA VAL A 60 3.11 2.54 -3.54
C VAL A 60 2.53 3.62 -2.61
N SER A 61 3.20 3.99 -1.52
CA SER A 61 2.67 4.88 -0.47
C SER A 61 2.64 6.38 -0.85
N ARG A 62 3.21 6.78 -1.99
CA ARG A 62 3.17 8.18 -2.48
C ARG A 62 2.07 8.52 -3.49
N TYR A 63 1.11 7.61 -3.76
CA TYR A 63 0.17 7.78 -4.89
C TYR A 63 -1.22 8.33 -4.54
N LEU A 64 -1.37 9.10 -3.45
CA LEU A 64 -2.63 9.81 -3.14
C LEU A 64 -2.55 11.35 -3.14
N VAL A 65 -1.40 11.96 -3.42
CA VAL A 65 -1.32 13.42 -3.64
C VAL A 65 -0.35 13.72 -4.78
N ALA A 66 -0.88 13.79 -5.99
CA ALA A 66 -0.23 14.46 -7.11
C ALA A 66 -1.20 15.52 -7.63
N MET A 67 -1.03 16.77 -7.20
CA MET A 67 -1.46 17.94 -7.96
C MET A 67 -0.50 19.12 -7.72
N ASN A 68 -0.10 19.71 -8.86
CA ASN A 68 0.50 21.03 -9.08
C ASN A 68 1.98 21.24 -8.76
N SER A 69 2.85 20.86 -9.71
CA SER A 69 4.02 21.66 -10.07
C SER A 69 4.12 21.76 -11.59
N ALA A 70 3.76 22.92 -12.10
CA ALA A 70 4.04 23.37 -13.46
C ALA A 70 5.10 24.47 -13.38
N SER A 71 6.27 24.26 -13.99
CA SER A 71 7.23 25.29 -14.43
C SER A 71 8.40 24.55 -15.08
N GLU A 72 8.47 24.47 -16.41
CA GLU A 72 9.12 25.41 -17.34
C GLU A 72 10.30 24.67 -18.00
N THR A 73 10.10 24.28 -19.26
CA THR A 73 11.12 23.64 -20.10
C THR A 73 11.89 24.70 -20.88
N PRO A 74 13.24 24.66 -20.93
CA PRO A 74 14.03 25.45 -21.86
C PRO A 74 13.91 24.90 -23.29
N VAL A 75 13.79 25.79 -24.27
CA VAL A 75 13.69 25.50 -25.71
C VAL A 75 15.08 25.21 -26.28
N PRO A 76 15.34 24.05 -26.92
CA PRO A 76 16.52 23.89 -27.76
C PRO A 76 16.18 24.08 -29.25
N ASN A 77 16.78 25.11 -29.84
CA ASN A 77 16.93 25.24 -31.29
C ASN A 77 18.03 24.28 -31.76
N SER A 78 17.71 23.31 -32.63
CA SER A 78 18.61 22.76 -33.66
C SER A 78 17.85 21.75 -34.50
N THR A 79 17.46 22.16 -35.71
CA THR A 79 16.78 21.36 -36.71
C THR A 79 17.79 20.51 -37.47
N THR A 80 18.01 19.27 -37.03
CA THR A 80 18.63 18.21 -37.83
C THR A 80 17.49 17.37 -38.43
N PRO A 81 17.51 17.02 -39.74
CA PRO A 81 16.42 16.27 -40.36
C PRO A 81 16.28 14.91 -39.69
N ALA A 82 15.13 14.72 -39.05
CA ALA A 82 14.74 13.52 -38.33
C ALA A 82 14.86 12.30 -39.25
N SER A 83 15.83 11.44 -38.96
CA SER A 83 15.78 10.05 -39.42
C SER A 83 14.43 9.48 -38.99
N THR A 84 13.71 8.89 -39.94
CA THR A 84 12.55 8.02 -39.70
C THR A 84 13.00 6.74 -38.99
N GLU A 85 13.62 6.89 -37.83
CA GLU A 85 13.85 5.82 -36.88
C GLU A 85 12.48 5.55 -36.24
N SER A 86 11.79 4.56 -36.80
CA SER A 86 10.47 4.09 -36.39
C SER A 86 10.30 4.21 -34.88
N ALA A 87 9.34 5.01 -34.43
CA ALA A 87 9.11 5.28 -33.01
C ALA A 87 8.94 3.96 -32.25
N ARG A 88 10.03 3.53 -31.59
CA ARG A 88 10.05 2.31 -30.77
C ARG A 88 9.26 2.61 -29.50
N GLY A 89 8.13 1.94 -29.33
CA GLY A 89 7.36 2.00 -28.10
C GLY A 89 7.78 0.88 -27.14
N ILE A 90 7.77 1.16 -25.84
CA ILE A 90 7.89 0.15 -24.79
C ILE A 90 6.50 -0.07 -24.19
N LEU A 91 6.13 -1.34 -24.03
CA LEU A 91 4.97 -1.72 -23.25
C LEU A 91 5.34 -1.83 -21.77
N CYS A 92 4.68 -1.04 -20.91
CA CYS A 92 4.85 -1.14 -19.47
C CYS A 92 4.31 -2.50 -18.95
N PRO A 93 5.12 -3.33 -18.27
CA PRO A 93 4.69 -4.63 -17.77
C PRO A 93 3.68 -4.53 -16.61
N TYR A 94 3.59 -3.38 -15.95
CA TYR A 94 2.75 -3.19 -14.77
C TYR A 94 1.32 -2.74 -15.08
N CYS A 95 1.15 -1.89 -16.09
CA CYS A 95 -0.14 -1.27 -16.42
C CYS A 95 -0.53 -1.37 -17.90
N ALA A 96 0.31 -2.02 -18.73
CA ALA A 96 0.12 -2.18 -20.17
C ALA A 96 0.05 -0.87 -20.97
N LEU A 97 0.52 0.26 -20.42
CA LEU A 97 0.67 1.50 -21.18
C LEU A 97 1.84 1.39 -22.15
N VAL A 98 1.61 1.69 -23.44
CA VAL A 98 2.66 1.85 -24.44
C VAL A 98 3.18 3.29 -24.39
N GLN A 99 4.49 3.46 -24.28
CA GLN A 99 5.12 4.78 -24.16
C GLN A 99 6.47 4.84 -24.87
N ALA A 100 7.01 6.05 -25.03
CA ALA A 100 8.37 6.25 -25.49
C ALA A 100 9.40 5.64 -24.50
N PRO A 101 10.63 5.33 -24.96
CA PRO A 101 11.65 4.80 -24.09
C PRO A 101 11.96 5.71 -22.90
N ALA A 102 11.87 5.16 -21.70
CA ALA A 102 12.07 5.85 -20.44
C ALA A 102 12.50 4.85 -19.36
N THR A 103 13.04 5.33 -18.24
CA THR A 103 13.40 4.49 -17.08
C THR A 103 12.21 4.12 -16.19
N GLU A 104 11.08 4.79 -16.37
CA GLU A 104 9.86 4.61 -15.59
C GLU A 104 8.60 4.78 -16.46
N CYS A 105 7.49 4.20 -16.02
CA CYS A 105 6.22 4.33 -16.70
C CYS A 105 5.56 5.69 -16.44
N SER A 106 5.26 6.44 -17.50
CA SER A 106 4.49 7.69 -17.46
C SER A 106 3.07 7.54 -16.90
N GLY A 107 2.49 6.33 -16.95
CA GLY A 107 1.14 6.04 -16.45
C GLY A 107 1.10 5.64 -14.98
N CYS A 108 1.93 4.67 -14.58
CA CYS A 108 1.89 4.10 -13.22
C CYS A 108 3.10 4.45 -12.34
N GLY A 109 4.13 5.10 -12.89
CA GLY A 109 5.38 5.41 -12.20
C GLY A 109 6.23 4.19 -11.84
N GLY A 110 5.96 3.03 -12.45
CA GLY A 110 6.74 1.82 -12.21
C GLY A 110 8.10 1.89 -12.91
N CYS A 111 9.19 1.61 -12.18
CA CYS A 111 10.55 1.61 -12.69
C CYS A 111 10.83 0.39 -13.58
N PHE A 112 11.59 0.58 -14.66
CA PHE A 112 12.01 -0.45 -15.60
C PHE A 112 13.43 -0.94 -15.30
N ASP A 113 13.74 -1.19 -14.03
CA ASP A 113 14.99 -1.84 -13.63
C ASP A 113 14.73 -3.31 -13.26
N ALA A 114 15.75 -4.16 -13.41
CA ALA A 114 15.65 -5.61 -13.16
C ALA A 114 15.21 -5.94 -11.72
N TRP A 115 15.64 -5.12 -10.74
CA TRP A 115 15.25 -5.32 -9.35
C TRP A 115 13.75 -5.02 -9.15
N SER A 116 13.24 -3.91 -9.66
CA SER A 116 11.82 -3.54 -9.57
C SER A 116 10.91 -4.58 -10.23
N LEU A 117 11.33 -5.11 -11.38
CA LEU A 117 10.63 -6.20 -12.05
C LEU A 117 10.55 -7.45 -11.18
N LYS A 118 11.71 -7.93 -10.71
CA LYS A 118 11.78 -9.14 -9.90
C LYS A 118 11.05 -8.99 -8.57
N ALA A 119 11.19 -7.84 -7.93
CA ALA A 119 10.47 -7.53 -6.69
C ALA A 119 8.96 -7.45 -6.92
N THR A 120 8.50 -6.99 -8.09
CA THR A 120 7.08 -7.04 -8.48
C THR A 120 6.64 -8.48 -8.74
N GLN A 121 7.44 -9.28 -9.44
CA GLN A 121 7.17 -10.69 -9.73
C GLN A 121 7.11 -11.56 -8.45
N ASP A 122 7.89 -11.22 -7.44
CA ASP A 122 7.81 -11.85 -6.12
C ASP A 122 6.51 -11.53 -5.40
N ASP A 123 6.03 -10.29 -5.54
CA ASP A 123 4.78 -9.81 -4.98
C ASP A 123 3.54 -10.19 -5.81
N MET A 124 3.73 -10.77 -7.01
CA MET A 124 2.62 -11.24 -7.85
C MET A 124 1.93 -12.46 -7.25
N GLY A 125 0.61 -12.53 -7.41
CA GLY A 125 -0.17 -13.66 -6.93
C GLY A 125 -1.63 -13.64 -7.39
N ALA A 126 -2.42 -14.55 -6.81
CA ALA A 126 -3.77 -14.85 -7.29
C ALA A 126 -4.84 -13.84 -6.82
N TRP A 127 -4.47 -12.83 -6.03
CA TRP A 127 -5.39 -11.84 -5.49
C TRP A 127 -5.46 -10.61 -6.36
N TYR A 128 -6.64 -10.13 -6.73
CA TYR A 128 -6.79 -8.90 -7.50
C TYR A 128 -7.55 -7.86 -6.69
N VAL A 129 -7.06 -6.63 -6.73
CA VAL A 129 -7.74 -5.47 -6.14
C VAL A 129 -8.29 -4.61 -7.27
N ARG A 130 -9.56 -4.20 -7.18
CA ARG A 130 -10.17 -3.34 -8.18
C ARG A 130 -9.66 -1.91 -8.02
N ASP A 131 -8.82 -1.49 -8.95
CA ASP A 131 -8.39 -0.10 -9.08
C ASP A 131 -8.95 0.49 -10.39
N SER A 132 -9.75 1.54 -10.28
CA SER A 132 -10.36 2.18 -11.47
C SER A 132 -9.33 2.93 -12.31
N LYS A 133 -8.21 3.35 -11.70
CA LYS A 133 -7.12 4.02 -12.42
C LYS A 133 -6.18 3.02 -13.09
N ARG A 134 -6.12 1.79 -12.58
CA ARG A 134 -5.22 0.72 -13.04
C ARG A 134 -6.00 -0.59 -13.22
N PRO A 135 -6.89 -0.67 -14.22
CA PRO A 135 -7.75 -1.85 -14.42
C PRO A 135 -6.96 -3.12 -14.78
N HIS A 136 -5.74 -2.96 -15.30
CA HIS A 136 -4.86 -4.04 -15.74
C HIS A 136 -3.71 -4.32 -14.77
N PHE A 137 -3.80 -3.85 -13.53
CA PHE A 137 -2.75 -4.11 -12.56
C PHE A 137 -2.64 -5.61 -12.26
N VAL A 138 -1.41 -6.08 -12.10
CA VAL A 138 -1.12 -7.48 -11.77
C VAL A 138 -1.74 -7.87 -10.43
N GLY A 139 -2.02 -9.16 -10.26
CA GLY A 139 -2.48 -9.68 -8.98
C GLY A 139 -1.37 -9.63 -7.90
N PHE A 140 -1.77 -9.72 -6.64
CA PHE A 140 -0.93 -9.71 -5.44
C PHE A 140 -0.82 -11.12 -4.85
N SER A 141 0.35 -11.43 -4.28
CA SER A 141 0.52 -12.54 -3.36
C SER A 141 -0.28 -12.28 -2.07
N HIS A 142 -0.61 -13.34 -1.35
CA HIS A 142 -1.33 -13.21 -0.09
C HIS A 142 -0.49 -12.37 0.90
N GLU A 143 0.82 -12.59 0.93
CA GLU A 143 1.76 -11.88 1.79
C GLU A 143 1.84 -10.39 1.43
N ALA A 144 1.94 -10.05 0.14
CA ALA A 144 1.96 -8.66 -0.32
C ALA A 144 0.63 -7.95 -0.01
N LEU A 145 -0.50 -8.64 -0.19
CA LEU A 145 -1.82 -8.11 0.16
C LEU A 145 -1.93 -7.82 1.67
N VAL A 146 -1.48 -8.75 2.53
CA VAL A 146 -1.48 -8.56 3.98
C VAL A 146 -0.56 -7.40 4.40
N ALA A 147 0.61 -7.28 3.79
CA ALA A 147 1.52 -6.17 4.03
C ALA A 147 0.86 -4.82 3.70
N ALA A 148 0.17 -4.72 2.56
CA ALA A 148 -0.56 -3.51 2.15
C ALA A 148 -1.76 -3.20 3.06
N ILE A 149 -2.48 -4.22 3.55
CA ILE A 149 -3.55 -4.04 4.55
C ILE A 149 -2.98 -3.47 5.85
N ARG A 150 -1.89 -4.05 6.37
CA ARG A 150 -1.25 -3.57 7.61
C ARG A 150 -0.63 -2.17 7.45
N ALA A 151 -0.22 -1.81 6.24
CA ALA A 151 0.23 -0.47 5.90
C ALA A 151 -0.92 0.56 5.80
N GLY A 152 -2.18 0.10 5.77
CA GLY A 152 -3.37 0.94 5.65
C GLY A 152 -3.66 1.39 4.21
N GLU A 153 -3.04 0.77 3.21
CA GLU A 153 -3.28 1.11 1.79
C GLU A 153 -4.64 0.60 1.32
N PHE A 154 -5.11 -0.51 1.91
CA PHE A 154 -6.42 -1.07 1.63
C PHE A 154 -7.37 -0.88 2.82
N SER A 155 -8.63 -0.58 2.49
CA SER A 155 -9.69 -0.39 3.47
C SER A 155 -10.61 -1.61 3.52
N MET A 156 -11.44 -1.70 4.57
CA MET A 156 -12.49 -2.73 4.69
C MET A 156 -13.46 -2.79 3.50
N ASN A 157 -13.64 -1.67 2.78
CA ASN A 157 -14.55 -1.54 1.66
C ASN A 157 -13.86 -1.73 0.30
N THR A 158 -12.55 -1.95 0.28
CA THR A 158 -11.79 -2.23 -0.95
C THR A 158 -12.36 -3.47 -1.63
N LEU A 159 -12.62 -3.38 -2.93
CA LEU A 159 -13.13 -4.49 -3.72
C LEU A 159 -11.97 -5.37 -4.18
N MET A 160 -12.06 -6.66 -3.90
CA MET A 160 -11.03 -7.64 -4.23
C MET A 160 -11.65 -8.97 -4.68
N ARG A 161 -10.88 -9.77 -5.40
CA ARG A 161 -11.21 -11.16 -5.74
C ARG A 161 -9.96 -12.02 -5.57
N GLY A 162 -10.14 -13.32 -5.37
CA GLY A 162 -9.03 -14.25 -5.27
C GLY A 162 -9.49 -15.70 -5.14
N PRO A 163 -8.58 -16.62 -4.75
CA PRO A 163 -8.88 -18.05 -4.67
C PRO A 163 -10.09 -18.37 -3.78
N THR A 164 -10.24 -17.68 -2.66
CA THR A 164 -11.32 -17.94 -1.70
C THR A 164 -12.65 -17.29 -2.08
N THR A 165 -12.69 -16.38 -3.05
CA THR A 165 -13.92 -15.71 -3.50
C THR A 165 -14.57 -16.39 -4.70
N ARG A 166 -14.08 -17.58 -5.10
CA ARG A 166 -14.46 -18.26 -6.35
C ARG A 166 -14.31 -17.33 -7.56
N GLN A 167 -13.28 -16.47 -7.53
CA GLN A 167 -12.99 -15.45 -8.55
C GLN A 167 -14.03 -14.32 -8.69
N PHE A 168 -15.08 -14.27 -7.86
CA PHE A 168 -16.01 -13.15 -7.83
C PHE A 168 -15.46 -11.98 -7.03
N TRP A 169 -15.87 -10.75 -7.38
CA TRP A 169 -15.56 -9.54 -6.63
C TRP A 169 -16.32 -9.51 -5.30
N SER A 170 -15.62 -9.20 -4.21
CA SER A 170 -16.18 -9.03 -2.87
C SER A 170 -15.50 -7.85 -2.16
N THR A 171 -16.15 -7.32 -1.12
CA THR A 171 -15.51 -6.33 -0.24
C THR A 171 -14.51 -7.01 0.69
N ALA A 172 -13.38 -6.36 0.99
CA ALA A 172 -12.32 -6.89 1.83
C ALA A 172 -12.81 -7.50 3.16
N ARG A 173 -13.76 -6.82 3.83
CA ARG A 173 -14.37 -7.30 5.09
C ARG A 173 -15.19 -8.59 4.97
N ARG A 174 -15.58 -9.01 3.76
CA ARG A 174 -16.36 -10.22 3.46
C ARG A 174 -15.55 -11.30 2.73
N THR A 175 -14.28 -11.04 2.46
CA THR A 175 -13.41 -11.97 1.76
C THR A 175 -12.85 -13.02 2.72
N PRO A 176 -13.14 -14.32 2.54
CA PRO A 176 -12.56 -15.38 3.38
C PRO A 176 -11.03 -15.37 3.25
N GLY A 177 -10.33 -15.57 4.36
CA GLY A 177 -8.86 -15.47 4.40
C GLY A 177 -8.32 -14.04 4.47
N ILE A 178 -9.11 -13.00 4.20
CA ILE A 178 -8.63 -11.59 4.26
C ILE A 178 -9.33 -10.77 5.35
N ALA A 179 -10.62 -10.99 5.59
CA ALA A 179 -11.42 -10.17 6.51
C ALA A 179 -10.85 -10.06 7.94
N HIS A 180 -10.19 -11.11 8.41
CA HIS A 180 -9.63 -11.16 9.77
C HIS A 180 -8.47 -10.17 9.97
N TYR A 181 -7.73 -9.80 8.92
CA TYR A 181 -6.73 -8.73 8.96
C TYR A 181 -7.33 -7.33 9.20
N PHE A 182 -8.63 -7.18 8.99
CA PHE A 182 -9.40 -5.99 9.34
C PHE A 182 -10.14 -6.11 10.67
N GLY A 183 -9.88 -7.18 11.43
CA GLY A 183 -10.52 -7.45 12.71
C GLY A 183 -11.98 -7.87 12.58
N ARG A 184 -12.41 -8.44 11.45
CA ARG A 184 -13.81 -8.83 11.18
C ARG A 184 -13.93 -10.27 10.71
N CYS A 185 -14.97 -10.98 11.16
CA CYS A 185 -15.34 -12.28 10.61
C CYS A 185 -15.90 -12.12 9.19
N PHE A 186 -15.40 -12.90 8.22
CA PHE A 186 -15.89 -12.83 6.84
C PHE A 186 -17.39 -13.19 6.72
N ALA A 187 -17.87 -14.11 7.56
CA ALA A 187 -19.25 -14.60 7.54
C ALA A 187 -20.23 -13.67 8.29
N CYS A 188 -20.04 -13.51 9.60
CA CYS A 188 -20.99 -12.76 10.45
C CYS A 188 -20.59 -11.30 10.73
N GLN A 189 -19.41 -10.83 10.30
CA GLN A 189 -18.88 -9.48 10.55
C GLN A 189 -18.63 -9.13 12.05
N ALA A 190 -18.76 -10.10 12.96
CA ALA A 190 -18.37 -9.95 14.35
C ALA A 190 -16.87 -9.62 14.48
N PRO A 191 -16.45 -8.89 15.52
CA PRO A 191 -15.03 -8.60 15.75
C PRO A 191 -14.24 -9.90 15.99
N VAL A 192 -13.09 -10.02 15.32
CA VAL A 192 -12.20 -11.20 15.39
C VAL A 192 -10.76 -10.72 15.51
N GLN A 193 -9.95 -11.42 16.31
CA GLN A 193 -8.50 -11.16 16.39
C GLN A 193 -7.80 -11.76 15.16
N GLU A 194 -6.76 -11.10 14.66
CA GLU A 194 -6.03 -11.55 13.47
C GLU A 194 -5.47 -12.97 13.62
N SER A 195 -4.98 -13.34 14.80
CA SER A 195 -4.44 -14.67 15.09
C SER A 195 -5.49 -15.70 15.54
N ALA A 196 -6.77 -15.37 15.53
CA ALA A 196 -7.80 -16.30 15.99
C ALA A 196 -8.02 -17.42 14.95
N PRO A 197 -7.97 -18.70 15.35
CA PRO A 197 -8.18 -19.83 14.44
C PRO A 197 -9.62 -19.92 13.94
N GLN A 198 -10.60 -19.37 14.68
CA GLN A 198 -12.01 -19.34 14.27
C GLN A 198 -12.75 -18.17 14.92
N CYS A 199 -13.85 -17.76 14.30
CA CYS A 199 -14.73 -16.74 14.85
C CYS A 199 -15.49 -17.27 16.07
N LYS A 200 -15.40 -16.58 17.22
CA LYS A 200 -16.13 -16.94 18.45
C LYS A 200 -17.66 -16.85 18.33
N SER A 201 -18.17 -16.04 17.41
CA SER A 201 -19.61 -15.80 17.27
C SER A 201 -20.32 -16.82 16.37
N CYS A 202 -19.68 -17.26 15.28
CA CYS A 202 -20.31 -18.17 14.31
C CYS A 202 -19.47 -19.41 13.96
N GLY A 203 -18.30 -19.61 14.57
CA GLY A 203 -17.43 -20.76 14.32
C GLY A 203 -16.70 -20.76 12.99
N ALA A 204 -16.83 -19.72 12.17
CA ALA A 204 -16.18 -19.69 10.85
C ALA A 204 -14.65 -19.60 10.96
N GLU A 205 -13.94 -20.50 10.28
CA GLU A 205 -12.48 -20.57 10.22
C GLU A 205 -11.92 -19.69 9.08
N PRO A 206 -10.87 -18.88 9.31
CA PRO A 206 -10.20 -18.15 8.24
C PRO A 206 -9.47 -19.12 7.30
N THR A 207 -9.91 -19.21 6.05
CA THR A 207 -9.21 -20.01 5.04
C THR A 207 -7.89 -19.33 4.63
N ALA A 208 -6.75 -19.83 5.09
CA ALA A 208 -5.45 -19.40 4.59
C ALA A 208 -5.14 -20.13 3.27
N VAL A 209 -5.05 -19.39 2.17
CA VAL A 209 -4.64 -19.94 0.87
C VAL A 209 -3.32 -19.29 0.49
N ALA A 210 -2.23 -19.99 0.76
CA ALA A 210 -0.87 -19.60 0.36
C ALA A 210 -0.56 -20.23 -1.00
N ASP A 211 -1.16 -19.68 -2.06
CA ASP A 211 -1.18 -20.34 -3.36
C ASP A 211 -0.64 -19.46 -4.48
N ARG A 212 0.66 -19.16 -4.35
CA ARG A 212 1.44 -18.47 -5.38
C ARG A 212 1.87 -19.43 -6.50
N ASN A 213 1.94 -20.73 -6.21
CA ASN A 213 2.63 -21.72 -7.06
C ASN A 213 1.83 -22.12 -8.31
N PHE A 214 0.51 -21.94 -8.36
CA PHE A 214 -0.27 -22.30 -9.56
C PHE A 214 -0.26 -21.24 -10.68
N LEU A 215 0.45 -20.12 -10.52
CA LEU A 215 0.53 -19.07 -11.54
C LEU A 215 1.72 -19.19 -12.49
N GLY A 216 2.53 -20.25 -12.36
CA GLY A 216 3.77 -20.39 -13.15
C GLY A 216 4.82 -19.33 -12.81
N LEU A 217 4.70 -18.66 -11.65
CA LEU A 217 5.68 -17.70 -11.16
C LEU A 217 6.91 -18.44 -10.63
N PRO A 218 8.13 -17.90 -10.81
CA PRO A 218 9.33 -18.48 -10.23
C PRO A 218 9.26 -18.47 -8.70
N ALA A 219 10.07 -19.31 -8.04
CA ALA A 219 10.16 -19.32 -6.57
C ALA A 219 10.46 -17.90 -6.03
N VAL A 220 9.88 -17.55 -4.87
CA VAL A 220 10.16 -16.25 -4.24
C VAL A 220 11.63 -16.25 -3.83
N GLU A 221 12.39 -15.34 -4.42
CA GLU A 221 13.78 -15.09 -4.03
C GLU A 221 13.88 -13.65 -3.59
N ARG A 222 14.02 -13.42 -2.27
CA ARG A 222 14.09 -12.07 -1.72
C ARG A 222 15.44 -11.43 -2.07
N ILE A 223 15.46 -10.68 -3.16
CA ILE A 223 16.65 -9.94 -3.57
C ILE A 223 16.80 -8.70 -2.69
N ALA A 224 17.97 -8.54 -2.07
CA ALA A 224 18.29 -7.33 -1.34
C ALA A 224 18.25 -6.12 -2.29
N PRO A 225 17.74 -4.95 -1.84
CA PRO A 225 17.81 -3.75 -2.66
C PRO A 225 19.28 -3.46 -2.98
N PRO A 226 19.65 -3.30 -4.27
CA PRO A 226 21.00 -2.89 -4.62
C PRO A 226 21.32 -1.56 -3.94
N THR A 227 22.49 -1.46 -3.31
CA THR A 227 22.96 -0.22 -2.67
C THR A 227 23.15 0.91 -3.67
N ASP A 228 23.42 0.57 -4.94
CA ASP A 228 23.74 1.51 -6.01
C ASP A 228 22.92 1.26 -7.28
N ALA A 229 21.61 0.99 -7.15
CA ALA A 229 20.73 0.81 -8.30
C ALA A 229 20.74 2.08 -9.18
N LYS A 230 21.47 2.03 -10.29
CA LYS A 230 21.22 2.93 -11.41
C LYS A 230 20.14 2.28 -12.27
N PRO A 231 19.12 3.03 -12.70
CA PRO A 231 18.13 2.52 -13.64
C PRO A 231 18.84 2.21 -14.96
N ASP A 232 19.16 0.94 -15.17
CA ASP A 232 19.76 0.45 -16.41
C ASP A 232 18.67 -0.10 -17.32
N PHE A 233 18.25 0.73 -18.25
CA PHE A 233 17.22 0.39 -19.21
C PHE A 233 17.69 -0.66 -20.23
N SER A 234 18.99 -0.78 -20.50
CA SER A 234 19.53 -1.80 -21.41
C SER A 234 19.35 -3.20 -20.82
N ALA A 235 19.75 -3.38 -19.55
CA ALA A 235 19.57 -4.64 -18.84
C ALA A 235 18.10 -5.10 -18.82
N PHE A 236 17.17 -4.14 -18.72
CA PHE A 236 15.75 -4.43 -18.82
C PHE A 236 15.33 -5.00 -20.17
N ILE A 237 15.78 -4.41 -21.29
CA ILE A 237 15.44 -4.94 -22.62
C ILE A 237 15.97 -6.37 -22.79
N ASP A 238 17.19 -6.62 -22.33
CA ASP A 238 17.85 -7.92 -22.49
C ASP A 238 17.20 -9.00 -21.60
N ASP A 239 16.89 -8.69 -20.34
CA ASP A 239 16.35 -9.67 -19.38
C ASP A 239 14.86 -9.95 -19.55
N SER A 240 14.07 -8.93 -19.87
CA SER A 240 12.61 -9.07 -19.88
C SER A 240 12.08 -9.72 -21.14
N GLY A 241 12.89 -9.79 -22.21
CA GLY A 241 12.43 -10.16 -23.54
C GLY A 241 11.24 -9.33 -24.02
N LEU A 242 11.01 -8.15 -23.41
CA LEU A 242 9.84 -7.33 -23.69
C LEU A 242 9.92 -6.85 -25.13
N LEU A 243 8.86 -7.16 -25.86
CA LEU A 243 8.70 -6.77 -27.25
C LEU A 243 8.78 -5.25 -27.33
N ILE A 244 9.83 -4.75 -27.99
CA ILE A 244 9.80 -3.41 -28.56
C ILE A 244 8.64 -3.43 -29.56
N ALA A 245 7.50 -2.89 -29.14
CA ALA A 245 6.37 -2.73 -30.04
C ALA A 245 6.81 -1.70 -31.06
N LEU A 246 7.05 -2.15 -32.29
CA LEU A 246 7.13 -1.25 -33.41
C LEU A 246 5.74 -0.63 -33.54
N VAL A 247 5.60 0.58 -33.00
CA VAL A 247 4.43 1.40 -33.25
C VAL A 247 4.63 1.85 -34.69
N ALA A 248 4.16 1.04 -35.64
CA ALA A 248 3.95 1.54 -36.99
C ALA A 248 3.17 2.84 -36.79
N PRO A 249 3.65 3.99 -37.30
CA PRO A 249 2.86 5.19 -37.24
C PRO A 249 1.54 4.80 -37.88
N VAL A 250 0.48 4.71 -37.07
CA VAL A 250 -0.87 4.71 -37.61
C VAL A 250 -0.93 6.09 -38.20
N LEU A 251 -0.53 6.20 -39.48
CA LEU A 251 -0.91 7.28 -40.34
C LEU A 251 -2.42 7.22 -40.25
N GLN A 252 -2.97 7.99 -39.31
CA GLN A 252 -4.33 8.46 -39.33
C GLN A 252 -4.39 9.34 -40.57
N SER A 253 -4.36 8.68 -41.73
CA SER A 253 -4.88 9.18 -42.96
C SER A 253 -6.36 9.34 -42.66
N VAL A 254 -6.68 10.47 -42.03
CA VAL A 254 -7.96 11.13 -42.17
C VAL A 254 -7.99 11.68 -43.60
N ALA A 255 -7.72 10.83 -44.59
CA ALA A 255 -8.28 11.02 -45.91
C ALA A 255 -9.78 10.97 -45.65
N ALA A 256 -10.41 12.13 -45.83
CA ALA A 256 -11.83 12.33 -45.75
C ALA A 256 -12.55 11.40 -46.73
N SER A 257 -12.69 10.12 -46.38
CA SER A 257 -13.61 9.21 -47.02
C SER A 257 -15.00 9.66 -46.57
N LYS A 258 -15.62 10.42 -47.47
CA LYS A 258 -17.05 10.68 -47.52
C LYS A 258 -17.82 9.50 -46.89
N PRO A 259 -18.67 9.73 -45.88
CA PRO A 259 -19.34 8.65 -45.18
C PRO A 259 -20.09 7.78 -46.21
N PRO A 260 -19.87 6.46 -46.23
CA PRO A 260 -20.68 5.58 -47.06
C PRO A 260 -22.14 5.75 -46.62
N ARG A 261 -23.00 6.17 -47.56
CA ARG A 261 -24.45 6.17 -47.36
C ARG A 261 -24.84 4.74 -47.00
N LEU A 262 -25.29 4.55 -45.76
CA LEU A 262 -25.93 3.32 -45.33
C LEU A 262 -27.13 3.05 -46.25
N PRO A 263 -27.26 1.85 -46.86
CA PRO A 263 -28.52 1.43 -47.44
C PRO A 263 -29.56 1.34 -46.31
N SER A 264 -30.65 2.06 -46.49
CA SER A 264 -31.84 1.91 -45.67
C SER A 264 -32.40 0.49 -45.81
N GLN A 265 -32.91 -0.03 -44.70
CA GLN A 265 -33.87 -1.13 -44.59
C GLN A 265 -33.35 -2.55 -44.83
N ILE A 266 -33.16 -3.28 -43.72
CA ILE A 266 -33.79 -4.60 -43.53
C ILE A 266 -34.33 -4.65 -42.10
N VAL A 267 -35.66 -4.58 -41.99
CA VAL A 267 -36.42 -4.83 -40.76
C VAL A 267 -36.70 -6.34 -40.70
N PRO A 268 -36.37 -7.07 -39.61
CA PRO A 268 -36.90 -8.41 -39.41
C PRO A 268 -38.33 -8.31 -38.85
N ASN A 269 -39.24 -8.99 -39.55
CA ASN A 269 -40.62 -9.23 -39.13
C ASN A 269 -40.68 -9.92 -37.77
N GLY A 270 -41.56 -9.45 -36.88
CA GLY A 270 -42.01 -10.26 -35.74
C GLY A 270 -42.24 -9.52 -34.43
N ALA A 271 -42.95 -8.40 -34.43
CA ALA A 271 -43.61 -7.92 -33.21
C ALA A 271 -44.87 -7.13 -33.58
N THR A 272 -46.01 -7.71 -33.25
CA THR A 272 -47.37 -7.16 -33.36
C THR A 272 -47.47 -5.88 -32.54
N VAL A 273 -47.53 -4.73 -33.21
CA VAL A 273 -47.95 -3.45 -32.62
C VAL A 273 -49.32 -3.11 -33.17
N VAL A 274 -50.24 -2.89 -32.24
CA VAL A 274 -51.65 -2.57 -32.46
C VAL A 274 -51.78 -1.29 -33.29
N VAL A 275 -52.40 -1.44 -34.45
CA VAL A 275 -52.79 -0.36 -35.37
C VAL A 275 -53.87 0.49 -34.72
N ARG A 276 -53.66 1.81 -34.66
CA ARG A 276 -54.73 2.79 -34.47
C ARG A 276 -54.87 3.56 -35.78
N SER A 277 -56.01 3.38 -36.42
CA SER A 277 -56.35 3.89 -37.74
C SER A 277 -56.66 5.40 -37.77
N ASP A 278 -56.38 5.94 -38.95
CA ASP A 278 -57.02 7.05 -39.68
C ASP A 278 -56.89 8.50 -39.21
N ALA A 279 -56.11 9.27 -39.99
CA ALA A 279 -56.47 10.61 -40.42
C ALA A 279 -55.90 10.90 -41.83
N ALA A 280 -56.75 11.45 -42.68
CA ALA A 280 -56.68 11.64 -44.13
C ALA A 280 -55.54 12.57 -44.64
N PRO A 281 -55.21 12.53 -45.95
CA PRO A 281 -54.09 13.27 -46.52
C PRO A 281 -54.44 14.74 -46.80
N VAL A 282 -53.61 15.65 -46.27
CA VAL A 282 -53.68 17.09 -46.56
C VAL A 282 -52.90 17.38 -47.86
N PRO A 283 -53.47 18.13 -48.82
CA PRO A 283 -52.81 18.44 -50.09
C PRO A 283 -51.63 19.41 -49.95
N ALA A 284 -50.62 19.20 -50.79
CA ALA A 284 -49.36 19.96 -50.82
C ALA A 284 -49.57 21.45 -51.16
N PRO A 285 -48.90 22.38 -50.46
CA PRO A 285 -48.91 23.79 -50.83
C PRO A 285 -47.99 24.07 -52.04
N PRO A 286 -48.33 25.09 -52.86
CA PRO A 286 -47.57 25.47 -54.04
C PRO A 286 -46.22 26.10 -53.71
N PHE A 287 -45.25 25.80 -54.57
CA PHE A 287 -43.87 26.27 -54.56
C PHE A 287 -43.81 27.81 -54.64
N VAL A 288 -43.29 28.47 -53.61
CA VAL A 288 -43.03 29.93 -53.61
C VAL A 288 -41.53 30.15 -53.90
N PRO A 289 -41.16 31.04 -54.84
CA PRO A 289 -39.76 31.28 -55.19
C PRO A 289 -39.00 31.92 -54.02
N LEU A 290 -37.79 31.40 -53.82
CA LEU A 290 -36.80 31.82 -52.83
C LEU A 290 -36.46 33.32 -53.02
N GLN A 291 -36.93 34.17 -52.10
CA GLN A 291 -36.44 35.54 -51.97
C GLN A 291 -35.29 35.58 -50.96
N ASP A 292 -34.18 36.18 -51.38
CA ASP A 292 -33.02 36.51 -50.56
C ASP A 292 -33.41 37.43 -49.39
N SER A 293 -33.69 36.85 -48.23
CA SER A 293 -33.79 37.58 -46.97
C SER A 293 -32.42 37.69 -46.33
N THR A 294 -31.87 38.90 -46.35
CA THR A 294 -30.74 39.36 -45.55
C THR A 294 -31.09 39.32 -44.06
N HIS A 295 -31.11 38.13 -43.45
CA HIS A 295 -31.24 37.96 -42.00
C HIS A 295 -29.89 38.21 -41.33
N ARG A 296 -29.61 39.49 -41.06
CA ARG A 296 -28.50 39.96 -40.25
C ARG A 296 -28.75 39.61 -38.77
N SER A 297 -28.04 38.60 -38.29
CA SER A 297 -27.53 38.43 -36.91
C SER A 297 -28.42 38.86 -35.73
N ALA A 298 -29.30 37.97 -35.27
CA ALA A 298 -29.99 38.07 -33.97
C ALA A 298 -29.39 37.17 -32.87
N LEU A 299 -28.09 36.81 -32.95
CA LEU A 299 -27.38 35.97 -31.98
C LEU A 299 -26.76 36.78 -30.80
N THR A 300 -26.79 38.11 -30.83
CA THR A 300 -26.10 38.97 -29.86
C THR A 300 -26.58 38.88 -28.39
N PRO A 301 -27.87 38.71 -28.03
CA PRO A 301 -28.27 38.76 -26.62
C PRO A 301 -27.85 37.53 -25.82
N LEU A 302 -27.74 36.36 -26.46
CA LEU A 302 -27.34 35.11 -25.79
C LEU A 302 -25.83 35.10 -25.48
N HIS A 303 -25.01 35.68 -26.36
CA HIS A 303 -23.57 35.84 -26.14
C HIS A 303 -23.25 36.79 -24.97
N HIS A 304 -24.02 37.87 -24.78
CA HIS A 304 -23.84 38.76 -23.64
C HIS A 304 -24.17 38.08 -22.29
N GLY A 305 -25.17 37.19 -22.27
CA GLY A 305 -25.52 36.40 -21.08
C GLY A 305 -24.43 35.41 -20.67
N LEU A 306 -23.80 34.74 -21.64
CA LEU A 306 -22.70 33.80 -21.38
C LEU A 306 -21.43 34.53 -20.89
N ALA A 307 -21.10 35.68 -21.48
CA ALA A 307 -19.96 36.48 -21.05
C ALA A 307 -20.12 37.00 -19.60
N ALA A 308 -21.33 37.40 -19.20
CA ALA A 308 -21.62 37.83 -17.83
C ALA A 308 -21.50 36.68 -16.82
N ARG A 309 -21.98 35.48 -17.18
CA ARG A 309 -21.84 34.27 -16.34
C ARG A 309 -20.39 33.84 -16.18
N ALA A 310 -19.59 33.91 -17.25
CA ALA A 310 -18.16 33.61 -17.21
C ALA A 310 -17.40 34.52 -16.25
N LYS A 311 -17.64 35.85 -16.31
CA LYS A 311 -17.02 36.81 -15.38
C LYS A 311 -17.44 36.59 -13.93
N LYS A 312 -18.69 36.18 -13.69
CA LYS A 312 -19.17 35.86 -12.34
C LYS A 312 -18.45 34.62 -11.80
N LEU A 313 -18.37 33.55 -12.59
CA LEU A 313 -17.64 32.32 -12.24
C LEU A 313 -16.15 32.58 -11.96
N GLU A 314 -15.50 33.44 -12.74
CA GLU A 314 -14.09 33.79 -12.52
C GLU A 314 -13.88 34.46 -11.14
N ARG A 315 -14.77 35.39 -10.76
CA ARG A 315 -14.71 36.03 -9.44
C ARG A 315 -14.93 35.03 -8.31
N THR A 316 -15.91 34.12 -8.44
CA THR A 316 -16.16 33.10 -7.43
C THR A 316 -14.97 32.14 -7.29
N ASN A 317 -14.38 31.72 -8.41
CA ASN A 317 -13.21 30.84 -8.40
C ASN A 317 -11.98 31.51 -7.78
N ARG A 318 -11.73 32.80 -8.05
CA ARG A 318 -10.64 33.55 -7.40
C ARG A 318 -10.84 33.66 -5.90
N LEU A 319 -12.07 33.89 -5.43
CA LEU A 319 -12.38 33.94 -4.00
C LEU A 319 -12.20 32.57 -3.33
N LEU A 320 -12.69 31.49 -3.96
CA LEU A 320 -12.50 30.13 -3.43
C LEU A 320 -11.03 29.74 -3.35
N LEU A 321 -10.23 30.10 -4.38
CA LEU A 321 -8.80 29.85 -4.37
C LEU A 321 -8.10 30.64 -3.25
N GLY A 322 -8.48 31.90 -3.03
CA GLY A 322 -7.95 32.72 -1.93
C GLY A 322 -8.28 32.17 -0.54
N VAL A 323 -9.50 31.66 -0.33
CA VAL A 323 -9.87 31.04 0.95
C VAL A 323 -9.11 29.73 1.16
N ALA A 324 -8.96 28.92 0.10
CA ALA A 324 -8.23 27.67 0.15
C ALA A 324 -6.74 27.88 0.47
N THR A 325 -6.08 28.88 -0.13
CA THR A 325 -4.67 29.19 0.14
C THR A 325 -4.47 29.69 1.57
N ILE A 326 -5.33 30.58 2.07
CA ILE A 326 -5.26 31.06 3.46
C ILE A 326 -5.43 29.90 4.45
N SER A 327 -6.39 29.01 4.18
CA SER A 327 -6.66 27.82 5.01
C SER A 327 -5.46 26.86 5.02
N PHE A 328 -4.83 26.67 3.87
CA PHE A 328 -3.63 25.85 3.74
C PHE A 328 -2.45 26.43 4.51
N VAL A 329 -2.17 27.72 4.38
CA VAL A 329 -1.08 28.38 5.11
C VAL A 329 -1.31 28.30 6.62
N ALA A 330 -2.54 28.50 7.09
CA ALA A 330 -2.88 28.35 8.50
C ALA A 330 -2.66 26.91 9.01
N ALA A 331 -3.05 25.90 8.23
CA ALA A 331 -2.84 24.49 8.57
C ALA A 331 -1.35 24.13 8.63
N VAL A 332 -0.55 24.59 7.66
CA VAL A 332 0.91 24.38 7.66
C VAL A 332 1.55 25.08 8.86
N GLY A 333 1.14 26.31 9.17
CA GLY A 333 1.61 27.04 10.36
C GLY A 333 1.32 26.28 11.66
N ALA A 334 0.11 25.74 11.82
CA ALA A 334 -0.27 24.96 13.01
C ALA A 334 0.57 23.67 13.15
N VAL A 335 0.86 23.00 12.03
CA VAL A 335 1.72 21.81 12.01
C VAL A 335 3.15 22.17 12.41
N LEU A 336 3.73 23.25 11.86
CA LEU A 336 5.08 23.68 12.20
C LEU A 336 5.22 24.06 13.69
N VAL A 337 4.22 24.75 14.26
CA VAL A 337 4.19 25.06 15.70
C VAL A 337 4.14 23.77 16.53
N SER A 338 3.34 22.79 16.12
CA SER A 338 3.25 21.50 16.80
C SER A 338 4.56 20.71 16.75
N PHE A 339 5.28 20.76 15.61
CA PHE A 339 6.62 20.17 15.50
C PHE A 339 7.64 20.86 16.40
N GLY A 340 7.62 22.20 16.48
CA GLY A 340 8.49 22.94 17.39
C GLY A 340 8.26 22.59 18.86
N GLN A 341 6.99 22.42 19.27
CA GLN A 341 6.66 21.97 20.63
C GLN A 341 7.13 20.54 20.92
N ALA A 342 7.00 19.63 19.95
CA ALA A 342 7.44 18.25 20.09
C ALA A 342 8.97 18.14 20.23
N GLU A 343 9.73 18.93 19.46
CA GLU A 343 11.20 18.99 19.59
C GLU A 343 11.63 19.56 20.94
N GLY A 344 10.94 20.60 21.44
CA GLY A 344 11.19 21.15 22.77
C GLY A 344 11.02 20.08 23.86
N HIS A 345 9.93 19.31 23.80
CA HIS A 345 9.69 18.25 24.78
C HIS A 345 10.69 17.09 24.66
N ARG A 346 11.12 16.76 23.44
CA ARG A 346 12.17 15.75 23.22
C ARG A 346 13.50 16.15 23.85
N ARG A 347 13.92 17.42 23.70
CA ARG A 347 15.14 17.94 24.34
C ARG A 347 15.04 17.92 25.87
N GLU A 348 13.86 18.24 26.41
CA GLU A 348 13.62 18.18 27.85
C GLU A 348 13.73 16.74 28.40
N VAL A 349 13.15 15.77 27.69
CA VAL A 349 13.25 14.34 28.05
C VAL A 349 14.69 13.85 27.96
N GLU A 350 15.43 14.23 26.92
CA GLU A 350 16.84 13.85 26.74
C GLU A 350 17.72 14.39 27.87
N LEU A 351 17.49 15.64 28.31
CA LEU A 351 18.17 16.20 29.48
C LEU A 351 17.86 15.41 30.75
N LYS A 352 16.59 15.11 31.03
CA LYS A 352 16.18 14.31 32.19
C LYS A 352 16.76 12.89 32.18
N VAL A 353 16.83 12.25 31.01
CA VAL A 353 17.44 10.93 30.86
C VAL A 353 18.96 11.00 31.09
N SER A 354 19.64 12.01 30.56
CA SER A 354 21.08 12.19 30.77
C SER A 354 21.44 12.42 32.23
N GLU A 355 20.61 13.16 32.95
CA GLU A 355 20.74 13.40 34.39
C GLU A 355 20.52 12.10 35.19
N ALA A 356 19.47 11.34 34.86
CA ALA A 356 19.19 10.05 35.50
C ALA A 356 20.33 9.04 35.29
N VAL A 357 20.89 8.96 34.07
CA VAL A 357 22.03 8.08 33.78
C VAL A 357 23.27 8.50 34.59
N ARG A 358 23.54 9.80 34.71
CA ARG A 358 24.65 10.31 35.54
C ARG A 358 24.45 9.97 37.02
N SER A 359 23.21 10.08 37.53
CA SER A 359 22.88 9.68 38.90
C SER A 359 23.15 8.20 39.15
N VAL A 360 22.65 7.31 38.30
CA VAL A 360 22.85 5.86 38.43
C VAL A 360 24.34 5.50 38.37
N ARG A 361 25.08 6.10 37.44
CA ARG A 361 26.54 5.88 37.34
C ARG A 361 27.27 6.27 38.63
N SER A 362 26.91 7.42 39.22
CA SER A 362 27.50 7.86 40.49
C SER A 362 27.15 6.94 41.67
N GLU A 363 26.01 6.26 41.63
CA GLU A 363 25.63 5.28 42.65
C GLU A 363 26.42 3.97 42.52
N PHE A 364 26.68 3.52 41.30
CA PHE A 364 27.53 2.35 41.03
C PHE A 364 28.98 2.59 41.45
N GLU A 365 29.52 3.78 41.21
CA GLU A 365 30.89 4.15 41.65
C GLU A 365 31.04 4.18 43.17
N ARG A 366 29.95 4.40 43.94
CA ARG A 366 29.99 4.38 45.41
C ARG A 366 29.87 2.98 46.02
N LYS A 367 29.32 1.99 45.31
CA LYS A 367 29.18 0.64 45.85
C LYS A 367 30.51 -0.11 45.66
N PRO A 368 31.18 -0.53 46.75
CA PRO A 368 32.44 -1.26 46.63
C PRO A 368 32.20 -2.55 45.84
N VAL A 369 33.12 -2.85 44.92
CA VAL A 369 33.09 -4.06 44.10
C VAL A 369 33.00 -5.26 45.02
N VAL A 370 31.86 -5.95 44.98
CA VAL A 370 31.70 -7.23 45.65
C VAL A 370 32.62 -8.20 44.94
N VAL A 371 33.78 -8.46 45.54
CA VAL A 371 34.72 -9.48 45.07
C VAL A 371 34.04 -10.82 45.28
N THR A 372 33.44 -11.33 44.22
CA THR A 372 32.88 -12.68 44.22
C THR A 372 34.04 -13.65 44.46
N PRO A 373 33.98 -14.49 45.50
CA PRO A 373 35.06 -15.43 45.76
C PRO A 373 35.25 -16.38 44.57
N PRO A 374 36.49 -16.83 44.31
CA PRO A 374 36.81 -17.67 43.17
C PRO A 374 35.92 -18.92 43.16
N ARG A 375 35.26 -19.12 42.02
CA ARG A 375 34.28 -20.17 41.76
C ARG A 375 34.93 -21.53 41.95
N ALA A 376 34.42 -22.31 42.90
CA ALA A 376 34.83 -23.69 43.11
C ALA A 376 34.68 -24.50 41.80
N GLU A 377 35.72 -25.27 41.49
CA GLU A 377 35.86 -26.11 40.31
C GLU A 377 34.66 -27.06 40.17
N LEU A 378 33.98 -27.02 39.02
CA LEU A 378 32.88 -27.92 38.74
C LEU A 378 33.41 -29.34 38.48
N PRO A 379 32.77 -30.38 39.02
CA PRO A 379 33.16 -31.76 38.78
C PRO A 379 32.99 -32.15 37.30
N PRO A 380 33.84 -33.05 36.78
CA PRO A 380 33.83 -33.48 35.38
C PRO A 380 32.53 -34.19 35.03
N MET A 381 31.98 -33.84 33.86
CA MET A 381 30.76 -34.42 33.29
C MET A 381 30.95 -35.91 32.98
N PRO A 382 29.96 -36.78 33.28
CA PRO A 382 30.01 -38.20 32.94
C PRO A 382 29.87 -38.44 31.43
N GLU A 383 30.58 -39.45 30.94
CA GLU A 383 30.67 -39.84 29.53
C GLU A 383 29.33 -40.32 28.95
N PRO A 384 29.07 -40.08 27.65
CA PRO A 384 27.82 -40.44 26.99
C PRO A 384 27.70 -41.97 26.80
N ILE A 385 26.59 -42.52 27.32
CA ILE A 385 26.22 -43.93 27.18
C ILE A 385 25.90 -44.23 25.71
N GLY A 386 26.52 -45.30 25.20
CA GLY A 386 26.48 -45.74 23.81
C GLY A 386 25.07 -45.95 23.25
N SER A 387 24.84 -45.39 22.07
CA SER A 387 23.64 -45.56 21.26
C SER A 387 23.65 -46.92 20.56
N ASN A 388 22.85 -47.87 21.06
CA ASN A 388 22.55 -49.11 20.35
C ASN A 388 21.71 -48.83 19.10
N ALA A 389 22.28 -49.07 17.91
CA ALA A 389 21.58 -48.98 16.64
C ALA A 389 20.70 -50.24 16.40
N PRO A 390 19.46 -50.09 15.93
CA PRO A 390 18.61 -51.24 15.61
C PRO A 390 19.03 -51.92 14.28
N PRO A 391 18.83 -53.24 14.15
CA PRO A 391 19.25 -54.03 13.00
C PRO A 391 18.37 -53.78 11.77
N LYS A 392 19.02 -53.72 10.61
CA LYS A 392 18.40 -53.60 9.29
C LYS A 392 17.58 -54.85 8.95
N MET A 393 16.28 -54.69 8.71
CA MET A 393 15.47 -55.71 8.04
C MET A 393 15.72 -55.66 6.53
N ASN A 394 16.22 -56.76 5.98
CA ASN A 394 16.21 -57.02 4.55
C ASN A 394 14.79 -57.46 4.13
N THR A 395 14.30 -56.93 3.02
CA THR A 395 13.02 -57.32 2.40
C THR A 395 13.35 -58.04 1.08
N PRO A 396 12.64 -59.13 0.74
CA PRO A 396 12.93 -60.01 -0.41
C PRO A 396 12.67 -59.39 -1.79
#